data_AF-A0A6J6S730-F1
#
_entry.id   AF-A0A6J6S730-F1
#
_cell.length_a   1.000
_cell.length_b   1.000
_cell.length_c   1.000
_cell.angle_alpha   90.00
_cell.angle_beta   90.00
_cell.angle_gamma   90.00
#
_symmetry.space_group_name_H-M   'P 1'
#
loop_
_entity.id
_entity.type
_entity.pdbx_description
1 polymer ?
#
loop_
_entity_poly.entity_id
_entity_poly.type
_entity_poly.pdbx_seq_one_letter_code
_entity_poly.pdbx_strand_id
1 'polypeptide(L)'
;MPDGELPDVSPPPGGLPAPRNWPERNPEGFARLEAAKDAVGVILARIDMPAENLLTPDLLRRLCWEPPAPATRDAIEEFLRAGGAREWQIGLTSEALTVALSVAP
;
A
#
# COMPACT_ATOMS: atom_id res chain seq x y z
N MET A 1 -38.10 -3.56 20.98
CA MET A 1 -36.76 -3.19 20.47
C MET A 1 -36.91 -1.91 19.67
N PRO A 2 -35.92 -1.00 19.76
CA PRO A 2 -35.18 -0.75 18.54
C PRO A 2 -33.66 -0.81 18.76
N ASP A 3 -33.04 -1.57 17.87
CA ASP A 3 -31.62 -1.63 17.54
C ASP A 3 -31.13 -0.30 16.93
N GLY A 4 -29.84 0.02 17.11
CA GLY A 4 -29.08 0.54 15.97
C GLY A 4 -28.20 1.78 16.10
N GLU A 5 -27.97 2.38 17.26
CA GLU A 5 -26.94 3.45 17.37
C GLU A 5 -25.64 2.90 17.93
N LEU A 6 -24.91 2.18 17.07
CA LEU A 6 -23.47 2.06 17.26
C LEU A 6 -22.87 3.43 16.92
N PRO A 7 -22.09 4.06 17.81
CA PRO A 7 -21.47 5.34 17.52
C PRO A 7 -20.60 5.23 16.28
N ASP A 8 -20.73 6.20 15.38
CA ASP A 8 -19.82 6.40 14.25
C ASP A 8 -18.40 6.48 14.81
N VAL A 9 -17.66 5.38 14.73
CA VAL A 9 -16.23 5.36 15.07
C VAL A 9 -15.53 6.03 13.92
N SER A 10 -15.68 7.36 13.84
CA SER A 10 -14.85 8.20 13.00
C SER A 10 -13.39 7.86 13.36
N PRO A 11 -12.63 7.25 12.43
CA PRO A 11 -11.24 6.91 12.70
C PRO A 11 -10.46 8.18 13.03
N PRO A 12 -9.46 8.10 13.92
CA PRO A 12 -8.72 9.26 14.39
C PRO A 12 -8.19 10.10 13.20
N PRO A 13 -8.27 11.44 13.29
CA PRO A 13 -7.86 12.34 12.22
C PRO A 13 -6.36 12.19 11.97
N GLY A 14 -6.00 11.50 10.89
CA GLY A 14 -4.61 11.26 10.49
C GLY A 14 -4.31 9.86 9.96
N GLY A 15 -5.23 8.90 10.10
CA GLY A 15 -5.09 7.56 9.53
C GLY A 15 -5.66 7.44 8.10
N LEU A 16 -5.07 6.58 7.27
CA LEU A 16 -5.67 6.19 5.99
C LEU A 16 -7.09 5.63 6.20
N PRO A 17 -8.05 5.88 5.30
CA PRO A 17 -9.36 5.25 5.40
C PRO A 17 -9.24 3.73 5.39
N ALA A 18 -10.24 3.05 5.95
CA ALA A 18 -10.31 1.60 5.85
C ALA A 18 -10.31 1.18 4.35
N PRO A 19 -9.54 0.15 3.94
CA PRO A 19 -9.46 -0.27 2.53
C PRO A 19 -10.81 -0.55 1.87
N ARG A 20 -11.81 -0.96 2.66
CA ARG A 20 -13.19 -1.18 2.20
C ARG A 20 -13.86 0.08 1.63
N ASN A 21 -13.44 1.26 2.08
CA ASN A 21 -13.99 2.56 1.66
C ASN A 21 -13.20 3.19 0.50
N TRP A 22 -12.10 2.58 0.06
CA TRP A 22 -11.26 3.12 -1.00
C TRP A 22 -11.90 3.09 -2.39
N PRO A 23 -12.66 2.05 -2.80
CA PRO A 23 -13.30 2.05 -4.11
C PRO A 23 -14.19 3.29 -4.36
N GLU A 24 -14.82 3.80 -3.30
CA GLU A 24 -15.68 4.99 -3.37
C GLU A 24 -14.91 6.31 -3.20
N ARG A 25 -13.85 6.33 -2.36
CA ARG A 25 -13.11 7.57 -2.03
C ARG A 25 -11.89 7.84 -2.92
N ASN A 26 -11.21 6.80 -3.35
CA ASN A 26 -9.98 6.85 -4.15
C ASN A 26 -9.89 5.56 -4.99
N PRO A 27 -10.72 5.43 -6.04
CA PRO A 27 -10.75 4.22 -6.88
C PRO A 27 -9.39 3.93 -7.52
N GLU A 28 -8.65 4.96 -7.93
CA GLU A 28 -7.29 4.81 -8.45
C GLU A 28 -6.32 4.26 -7.39
N GLY A 29 -6.37 4.79 -6.17
CA GLY A 29 -5.57 4.28 -5.05
C GLY A 29 -5.94 2.84 -4.68
N PHE A 30 -7.21 2.44 -4.84
CA PHE A 30 -7.65 1.07 -4.69
C PHE A 30 -7.05 0.16 -5.76
N ALA A 31 -7.13 0.54 -7.03
CA ALA A 31 -6.52 -0.20 -8.14
C ALA A 31 -4.99 -0.36 -7.93
N ARG A 32 -4.30 0.71 -7.54
CA ARG A 32 -2.88 0.68 -7.17
C ARG A 32 -2.62 -0.31 -6.03
N LEU A 33 -3.45 -0.33 -5.00
CA LEU A 33 -3.31 -1.23 -3.86
C LEU A 33 -3.51 -2.70 -4.25
N GLU A 34 -4.47 -3.00 -5.11
CA GLU A 34 -4.69 -4.36 -5.62
C GLU A 34 -3.49 -4.84 -6.45
N ALA A 35 -3.03 -4.02 -7.40
CA ALA A 35 -1.85 -4.32 -8.21
C ALA A 35 -0.59 -4.50 -7.37
N ALA A 36 -0.38 -3.65 -6.35
CA ALA A 36 0.78 -3.72 -5.48
C ALA A 36 0.75 -4.98 -4.58
N LYS A 37 -0.42 -5.40 -4.10
CA LYS A 37 -0.58 -6.65 -3.34
C LYS A 37 -0.26 -7.88 -4.19
N ASP A 38 -0.73 -7.91 -5.43
CA ASP A 38 -0.44 -9.01 -6.36
C ASP A 38 1.07 -9.10 -6.62
N ALA A 39 1.70 -7.97 -6.95
CA ALA A 39 3.14 -7.87 -7.19
C ALA A 39 3.97 -8.35 -5.98
N VAL A 40 3.61 -7.92 -4.78
CA VAL A 40 4.26 -8.36 -3.53
C VAL A 40 4.02 -9.86 -3.28
N GLY A 41 2.82 -10.37 -3.58
CA GLY A 41 2.50 -11.79 -3.49
C GLY A 41 3.38 -12.66 -4.41
N VAL A 42 3.64 -12.20 -5.64
CA VAL A 42 4.56 -12.88 -6.58
C VAL A 42 5.99 -12.91 -6.04
N ILE A 43 6.46 -11.81 -5.43
CA ILE A 43 7.79 -11.77 -4.81
C ILE A 43 7.86 -12.78 -3.67
N LEU A 44 6.87 -12.78 -2.77
CA LEU A 44 6.80 -13.69 -1.63
C LEU A 44 6.72 -15.16 -2.02
N ALA A 45 6.06 -15.49 -3.13
CA ALA A 45 6.07 -16.86 -3.64
C ALA A 45 7.47 -17.33 -4.09
N ARG A 46 8.39 -16.41 -4.37
CA ARG A 46 9.77 -16.70 -4.80
C ARG A 46 10.77 -16.72 -3.64
N ILE A 47 10.50 -15.98 -2.57
CA ILE A 47 11.37 -15.91 -1.40
C ILE A 47 10.70 -16.66 -0.25
N ASP A 48 11.34 -17.73 0.24
CA ASP A 48 10.81 -18.56 1.33
C ASP A 48 10.84 -17.81 2.66
N MET A 49 9.95 -16.82 2.82
CA MET A 49 9.87 -15.99 4.00
C MET A 49 8.46 -15.38 4.22
N PRO A 50 8.10 -15.05 5.47
CA PRO A 50 6.82 -14.42 5.78
C PRO A 50 6.61 -13.06 5.09
N ALA A 51 5.38 -12.80 4.66
CA ALA A 51 4.95 -11.53 4.06
C ALA A 51 5.28 -10.30 4.91
N GLU A 52 5.09 -10.44 6.22
CA GLU A 52 5.32 -9.38 7.21
C GLU A 52 6.79 -8.98 7.31
N ASN A 53 7.71 -9.84 6.88
CA ASN A 53 9.13 -9.55 6.83
C ASN A 53 9.54 -8.78 5.56
N LEU A 54 8.69 -8.70 4.54
CA LEU A 54 9.02 -8.04 3.27
C LEU A 54 8.62 -6.55 3.29
N LEU A 55 7.34 -6.25 3.54
CA LEU A 55 6.81 -4.89 3.65
C LEU A 55 5.66 -4.86 4.65
N THR A 56 5.58 -3.80 5.46
CA THR A 56 4.45 -3.65 6.36
C THR A 56 3.17 -3.33 5.56
N PRO A 57 2.01 -3.90 5.93
CA PRO A 57 0.75 -3.59 5.24
C PRO A 57 0.38 -2.10 5.28
N ASP A 58 0.79 -1.37 6.32
CA ASP A 58 0.56 0.07 6.44
C ASP A 58 1.41 0.88 5.46
N LEU A 59 2.70 0.56 5.32
CA LEU A 59 3.59 1.24 4.37
C LEU A 59 3.10 1.08 2.93
N LEU A 60 2.67 -0.13 2.56
CA LEU A 60 2.09 -0.41 1.24
C LEU A 60 0.82 0.42 1.00
N ARG A 61 -0.07 0.51 1.99
CA ARG A 61 -1.27 1.34 1.88
C ARG A 61 -0.94 2.82 1.71
N ARG A 62 0.02 3.36 2.47
CA ARG A 62 0.41 4.78 2.34
C ARG A 62 0.96 5.08 0.94
N LEU A 63 1.81 4.20 0.42
CA LEU A 63 2.37 4.33 -0.92
C LEU A 63 1.27 4.32 -2.00
N CYS A 64 0.25 3.46 -1.89
CA CYS A 64 -0.84 3.41 -2.87
C CYS A 64 -1.84 4.56 -2.74
N TRP A 65 -2.00 5.10 -1.53
CA TRP A 65 -2.92 6.20 -1.25
C TRP A 65 -2.36 7.55 -1.73
N GLU A 66 -1.09 7.81 -1.41
CA GLU A 66 -0.36 9.03 -1.77
C GLU A 66 1.00 8.63 -2.36
N PRO A 67 1.02 8.13 -3.61
CA PRO A 67 2.28 7.79 -4.27
C PRO A 67 3.09 9.06 -4.55
N PRO A 68 4.44 8.97 -4.55
CA PRO A 68 5.27 10.08 -5.00
C PRO A 68 4.94 10.45 -6.45
N ALA A 69 5.03 11.75 -6.77
CA ALA A 69 4.80 12.29 -8.10
C ALA A 69 6.06 13.04 -8.58
N PRO A 70 6.77 12.57 -9.62
CA PRO A 70 6.46 11.37 -10.41
C PRO A 70 6.71 10.05 -9.64
N ALA A 71 5.95 9.00 -9.97
CA ALA A 71 6.07 7.66 -9.37
C ALA A 71 7.26 6.89 -9.97
N THR A 72 8.44 7.49 -9.94
CA THR A 72 9.68 6.85 -10.39
C THR A 72 10.15 5.84 -9.37
N ARG A 73 10.96 4.86 -9.82
CA ARG A 73 11.61 3.90 -8.94
C ARG A 73 12.36 4.57 -7.80
N ASP A 74 13.16 5.59 -8.10
CA ASP A 74 13.95 6.33 -7.10
C ASP A 74 13.06 6.96 -6.01
N ALA A 75 11.99 7.65 -6.41
CA ALA A 75 11.06 8.26 -5.47
C ALA A 75 10.32 7.22 -4.62
N ILE A 76 10.01 6.05 -5.18
CA ILE A 76 9.42 4.92 -4.44
C ILE A 76 10.44 4.35 -3.46
N GLU A 77 11.70 4.18 -3.84
CA GLU A 77 12.76 3.71 -2.95
C GLU A 77 12.97 4.67 -1.78
N GLU A 78 12.98 5.99 -2.03
CA GLU A 78 13.02 7.01 -0.99
C GLU A 78 11.80 6.93 -0.06
N PHE A 79 10.59 6.77 -0.62
CA PHE A 79 9.37 6.61 0.16
C PHE A 79 9.43 5.39 1.09
N LEU A 80 9.87 4.24 0.56
CA LEU A 80 9.99 3.00 1.33
C LEU A 80 11.06 3.14 2.42
N ARG A 81 12.19 3.78 2.12
CA ARG A 81 13.27 4.06 3.06
C ARG A 81 12.81 4.98 4.19
N ALA A 82 12.10 6.05 3.86
CA ALA A 82 11.50 6.96 4.85
C ALA A 82 10.44 6.25 5.71
N GLY A 83 9.75 5.25 5.14
CA GLY A 83 8.83 4.36 5.83
C GLY A 83 9.48 3.26 6.68
N GLY A 84 10.82 3.20 6.73
CA GLY A 84 11.57 2.23 7.53
C GLY A 84 11.84 0.88 6.87
N ALA A 85 11.58 0.74 5.56
CA ALA A 85 11.99 -0.44 4.82
C ALA A 85 13.53 -0.51 4.74
N ARG A 86 14.08 -1.71 4.91
CA ARG A 86 15.52 -1.98 4.80
C ARG A 86 15.92 -2.05 3.33
N GLU A 87 17.18 -1.74 3.02
CA GLU A 87 17.69 -1.74 1.63
C GLU A 87 17.42 -3.05 0.87
N TRP A 88 17.52 -4.20 1.53
CA TRP A 88 17.20 -5.49 0.89
C TRP A 88 15.71 -5.65 0.59
N GLN A 89 14.80 -5.11 1.43
CA GLN A 89 13.35 -5.10 1.19
C GLN A 89 13.02 -4.18 0.02
N ILE A 90 13.64 -2.99 0.01
CA ILE A 90 13.51 -2.00 -1.06
C ILE A 90 13.98 -2.61 -2.37
N GLY A 91 15.16 -3.23 -2.41
CA GLY A 91 15.73 -3.83 -3.62
C GLY A 91 14.89 -4.98 -4.19
N LEU A 92 14.12 -5.70 -3.36
CA LEU A 92 13.20 -6.74 -3.82
C LEU A 92 11.88 -6.20 -4.35
N THR A 93 11.43 -5.04 -3.88
CA THR A 93 10.05 -4.58 -4.06
C THR A 93 9.92 -3.35 -4.95
N SER A 94 10.95 -2.50 -5.04
CA SER A 94 10.85 -1.19 -5.68
C SER A 94 10.47 -1.25 -7.15
N GLU A 95 11.07 -2.18 -7.90
CA GLU A 95 10.74 -2.38 -9.32
C GLU A 95 9.28 -2.80 -9.51
N ALA A 96 8.84 -3.81 -8.77
CA ALA A 96 7.48 -4.34 -8.88
C ALA A 96 6.43 -3.31 -8.44
N LEU A 97 6.72 -2.53 -7.41
CA LEU A 97 5.87 -1.43 -6.95
C LEU A 97 5.82 -0.27 -7.95
N THR A 98 6.94 0.04 -8.63
CA THR A 98 6.96 1.06 -9.70
C THR A 98 6.00 0.69 -10.82
N VAL A 99 6.03 -0.57 -11.26
CA VAL A 99 5.11 -1.08 -12.28
C VAL A 99 3.67 -1.04 -11.78
N ALA A 100 3.40 -1.50 -10.56
CA ALA A 100 2.06 -1.52 -9.97
C ALA A 100 1.45 -0.11 -9.83
N LEU A 101 2.25 0.90 -9.48
CA LEU A 101 1.80 2.29 -9.35
C LEU A 101 1.63 3.00 -10.69
N SER A 102 2.29 2.50 -11.75
CA SER A 102 2.14 3.00 -13.12
C SER A 102 0.87 2.49 -13.80
N VAL A 103 0.23 1.45 -13.25
CA VAL A 103 -1.12 1.03 -13.63
C VAL A 103 -2.12 2.01 -13.00
N ALA A 104 -2.24 3.18 -13.62
CA ALA A 104 -3.44 4.00 -13.53
C ALA A 104 -4.26 3.71 -14.80
N PRO A 105 -5.53 3.28 -14.69
CA PRO A 105 -6.40 3.13 -15.87
C PRO A 105 -6.72 4.47 -16.54
#